data_AF-A0AAE4IQW4-F1
#
_entry.id   AF-A0AAE4IQW4-F1
#
_cell.length_a   1.000
_cell.length_b   1.000
_cell.length_c   1.000
_cell.angle_alpha   90.00
_cell.angle_beta   90.00
_cell.angle_gamma   90.00
#
_symmetry.space_group_name_H-M   'P 1'
#
loop_
_entity.id
_entity.type
_entity.pdbx_description
1 polymer ?
#
loop_
_entity_poly.entity_id
_entity_poly.type
_entity_poly.pdbx_seq_one_letter_code
_entity_poly.pdbx_strand_id
1 'polypeptide(L)' 'MEKSEWYNNEILVDLLLFLIFPIGLYAVYKTDKIKMNATKIIYSSIGFISYLIVIVTLIKG' A
#
# COMPACT_ATOMS: atom_id res chain seq x y z
N MET A 1 -11.24 10.01 -22.53
CA MET A 1 -11.36 9.08 -21.38
C MET A 1 -10.07 9.20 -20.58
N GLU A 2 -10.12 9.82 -19.40
CA GLU A 2 -8.99 9.76 -18.48
C GLU A 2 -8.70 8.27 -18.18
N LYS A 3 -7.47 7.81 -18.44
CA LYS A 3 -7.06 6.48 -18.00
C LYS A 3 -7.06 6.51 -16.48
N SER A 4 -7.96 5.74 -15.88
CA SER A 4 -7.89 5.48 -14.44
C SER A 4 -6.58 4.73 -14.17
N GLU A 5 -5.63 5.41 -13.56
CA GLU A 5 -4.36 4.80 -13.16
C GLU A 5 -4.61 3.68 -12.15
N TRP A 6 -3.88 2.57 -12.27
CA TRP A 6 -4.11 1.37 -11.45
C TRP A 6 -3.94 1.65 -9.94
N TYR A 7 -3.06 2.59 -9.58
CA TYR A 7 -2.82 3.03 -8.20
C TYR A 7 -3.95 3.91 -7.62
N ASN A 8 -5.02 4.18 -8.39
CA ASN A 8 -6.23 4.80 -7.90
C ASN A 8 -7.27 3.76 -7.41
N ASN A 9 -7.04 2.47 -7.62
CA ASN A 9 -7.87 1.41 -7.06
C ASN A 9 -7.40 1.07 -5.63
N GLU A 10 -8.13 1.50 -4.62
CA GLU A 10 -7.78 1.35 -3.19
C GLU A 10 -7.57 -0.11 -2.81
N ILE A 11 -8.46 -1.01 -3.24
CA ILE A 11 -8.36 -2.44 -2.94
C ILE A 11 -7.07 -3.02 -3.52
N LEU A 12 -6.70 -2.61 -4.74
CA LEU A 12 -5.45 -3.07 -5.37
C LEU A 12 -4.23 -2.54 -4.62
N VAL A 13 -4.24 -1.28 -4.18
CA VAL A 13 -3.16 -0.69 -3.39
C VAL A 13 -2.99 -1.41 -2.06
N ASP A 14 -4.07 -1.72 -1.37
CA ASP A 14 -4.06 -2.44 -0.10
C ASP A 14 -3.51 -3.86 -0.25
N LEU A 15 -3.96 -4.59 -1.28
CA LEU A 15 -3.43 -5.91 -1.62
C LEU A 15 -1.93 -5.86 -1.91
N LEU A 16 -1.48 -4.83 -2.64
CA LEU A 16 -0.06 -4.66 -2.96
C LEU A 16 0.76 -4.28 -1.72
N LEU A 17 0.25 -3.45 -0.82
CA LEU A 17 0.92 -3.18 0.46
C LEU A 17 1.13 -4.45 1.28
N PHE A 18 0.17 -5.37 1.23
CA PHE A 18 0.18 -6.61 2.00
C PHE A 18 0.99 -7.74 1.37
N LEU A 19 1.02 -7.84 0.04
CA LEU A 19 1.69 -8.93 -0.69
C LEU A 19 3.06 -8.54 -1.23
N ILE A 20 3.18 -7.31 -1.73
CA ILE A 20 4.39 -6.80 -2.40
C ILE A 20 4.62 -5.36 -1.95
N PHE A 21 5.00 -5.20 -0.68
CA PHE A 21 5.10 -3.92 0.01
C PHE A 21 5.71 -2.77 -0.82
N PRO A 22 6.83 -2.95 -1.56
CA PRO A 22 7.40 -1.87 -2.38
C PRO A 22 6.45 -1.32 -3.46
N ILE A 23 5.63 -2.17 -4.08
CA ILE A 23 4.67 -1.77 -5.12
C ILE A 23 3.49 -1.05 -4.48
N GLY A 24 2.99 -1.55 -3.34
CA GLY A 24 1.95 -0.86 -2.57
C GLY A 24 2.40 0.52 -2.10
N LEU A 25 3.64 0.63 -1.62
CA LEU A 25 4.25 1.89 -1.19
C LEU A 25 4.35 2.89 -2.35
N TYR A 26 4.77 2.42 -3.53
CA TYR A 26 4.79 3.24 -4.74
C TYR A 26 3.39 3.77 -5.09
N ALA A 27 2.37 2.93 -4.98
CA ALA A 27 0.99 3.32 -5.25
C ALA A 27 0.47 4.36 -4.24
N VAL A 28 0.77 4.21 -2.94
CA VAL A 28 0.47 5.22 -1.91
C VAL A 28 1.20 6.54 -2.17
N TYR A 29 2.45 6.48 -2.63
CA TYR A 29 3.20 7.66 -3.00
C TYR A 29 2.58 8.39 -4.18
N LYS A 30 2.17 7.64 -5.21
CA LYS A 30 1.71 8.20 -6.49
C LYS A 30 0.21 8.52 -6.56
N THR A 31 -0.60 7.95 -5.68
CA THR A 31 -2.04 8.22 -5.67
C THR A 31 -2.35 9.68 -5.33
N ASP A 32 -3.29 10.25 -6.08
CA ASP A 32 -3.84 11.59 -5.85
C ASP A 32 -5.01 11.58 -4.85
N LYS A 33 -5.48 10.38 -4.48
CA LYS A 33 -6.56 10.20 -3.49
C LYS A 33 -6.13 10.64 -2.09
N ILE A 34 -4.87 10.42 -1.75
CA ILE A 34 -4.30 10.82 -0.46
C ILE A 34 -3.54 12.13 -0.67
N LYS A 35 -4.18 13.27 -0.38
CA LYS A 35 -3.58 14.59 -0.61
C LYS A 35 -2.55 15.00 0.45
N MET A 36 -2.66 14.47 1.67
CA MET A 36 -1.80 14.84 2.78
C MET A 36 -0.60 13.89 2.90
N ASN A 37 0.61 14.45 2.87
CA ASN A 37 1.85 13.70 3.05
C ASN A 37 1.91 12.96 4.40
N ALA A 38 1.39 13.56 5.47
CA ALA A 38 1.29 12.92 6.77
C ALA A 38 0.41 11.65 6.71
N THR A 39 -0.71 11.70 5.99
CA THR A 39 -1.57 10.53 5.79
C THR A 39 -0.86 9.46 4.97
N LYS A 40 -0.09 9.82 3.93
CA LYS A 40 0.72 8.85 3.17
C LYS A 40 1.72 8.13 4.08
N ILE A 41 2.38 8.84 4.99
CA ILE A 41 3.35 8.26 5.94
C ILE A 41 2.65 7.29 6.90
N ILE A 42 1.51 7.69 7.48
CA ILE A 42 0.74 6.83 8.39
C ILE A 42 0.28 5.57 7.66
N TYR A 43 -0.28 5.71 6.47
CA TYR A 43 -0.77 4.60 5.66
C TYR A 43 0.34 3.61 5.29
N SER A 44 1.49 4.15 4.88
CA SER A 44 2.69 3.35 4.58
C SER A 44 3.22 2.61 5.79
N SER A 45 3.20 3.25 6.96
CA SER A 45 3.66 2.66 8.23
C SER A 45 2.74 1.52 8.67
N ILE A 46 1.42 1.71 8.59
CA ILE A 46 0.44 0.66 8.87
C ILE A 46 0.62 -0.50 7.90
N GLY A 47 0.71 -0.23 6.60
CA GLY A 47 0.95 -1.25 5.58
C GLY A 47 2.23 -2.05 5.83
N PHE A 48 3.31 -1.39 6.27
CA PHE A 48 4.57 -2.05 6.60
C PHE A 48 4.44 -3.00 7.79
N ILE A 49 3.80 -2.55 8.87
CA ILE A 49 3.55 -3.39 10.05
C ILE A 49 2.70 -4.60 9.67
N SER A 50 1.62 -4.40 8.91
CA SER A 50 0.78 -5.48 8.39
C SER A 50 1.58 -6.47 7.55
N TYR A 51 2.41 -5.98 6.62
CA TYR A 51 3.29 -6.82 5.80
C TYR A 51 4.26 -7.66 6.64
N LEU A 52 4.87 -7.08 7.67
CA LEU A 52 5.74 -7.81 8.59
C LEU A 52 4.99 -8.92 9.35
N ILE A 53 3.76 -8.66 9.81
CA ILE A 53 2.93 -9.67 10.48
C ILE A 53 2.69 -10.85 9.53
N VAL A 54 2.39 -10.59 8.26
CA VAL A 54 2.17 -11.63 7.24
C VAL A 54 3.42 -12.46 7.04
N ILE A 55 4.57 -11.83 6.82
CA ILE A 55 5.83 -12.53 6.64
C ILE A 55 6.15 -13.40 7.86
N VAL A 56 6.02 -12.84 9.07
CA VAL A 56 6.31 -13.58 10.31
C VAL A 56 5.38 -14.78 10.45
N THR A 57 4.10 -14.61 10.12
CA THR A 57 3.11 -15.71 10.14
C THR A 57 3.46 -16.78 9.11
N LEU A 58 3.82 -16.39 7.88
CA LEU A 58 4.19 -17.31 6.81
C LEU A 58 5.51 -18.06 7.07
N ILE A 59 6.47 -17.44 7.75
CA ILE A 59 7.74 -18.08 8.11
C ILE A 59 7.56 -19.09 9.25
N LYS A 60 6.64 -18.82 10.17
CA LYS A 60 6.39 -19.69 11.34
C LYS A 60 5.34 -20.77 11.09
N GLY A 61 4.53 -20.62 10.05
CA GLY A 61 3.47 -21.55 9.66
C GLY A 61 3.94 -22.72 8.81
#